data_AF-A0A3A4ZX33-F1
#
_entry.id   AF-A0A3A4ZX33-F1
#
_cell.length_a   1.000
_cell.length_b   1.000
_cell.length_c   1.000
_cell.angle_alpha   90.00
_cell.angle_beta   90.00
_cell.angle_gamma   90.00
#
_symmetry.space_group_name_H-M   'P 1'
#
loop_
_entity.id
_entity.type
_entity.pdbx_description
1 polymer ?
#
loop_
_entity_poly.entity_id
_entity_poly.type
_entity_poly.pdbx_seq_one_letter_code
_entity_poly.pdbx_strand_id
1 'polypeptide(L)'
;MRRLPILFAALAMVWSGCSCKSATERADLIAAEAREEYVRIHPDGTFNDLILEGEITHGMSAREVMAAWGLPNVYAVSRSSPAEHWIYFVRDRDALSMLIYTLTFEDDTLRVWDVDNKRFTTQGIAAKYEPRETPLVESANPARKR
;
A
#
# COMPACT_ATOMS: atom_id res chain seq x y z
N MET A 1 -36.73 37.67 -32.03
CA MET A 1 -35.38 37.24 -31.58
C MET A 1 -35.38 36.90 -30.07
N ARG A 2 -35.99 35.79 -29.63
CA ARG A 2 -36.08 35.41 -28.19
C ARG A 2 -36.25 33.90 -27.93
N ARG A 3 -35.49 33.02 -28.59
CA ARG A 3 -35.56 31.55 -28.33
C ARG A 3 -34.21 30.83 -28.34
N LEU A 4 -33.11 31.52 -27.99
CA LEU A 4 -31.78 30.90 -27.89
C LEU A 4 -31.34 30.36 -26.51
N PRO A 5 -31.95 30.67 -25.34
CA PRO A 5 -31.33 30.28 -24.06
C PRO A 5 -31.59 28.81 -23.64
N ILE A 6 -32.52 28.10 -24.29
CA ILE A 6 -32.91 26.74 -23.86
C ILE A 6 -31.89 25.68 -24.35
N LEU A 7 -31.19 25.94 -25.45
CA LEU A 7 -30.25 24.99 -26.05
C LEU A 7 -28.95 24.83 -25.25
N PHE A 8 -28.55 25.84 -24.46
CA PHE A 8 -27.34 25.78 -23.64
C PHE A 8 -27.53 25.01 -22.32
N ALA A 9 -28.75 24.94 -21.79
CA ALA A 9 -29.04 24.20 -20.55
C ALA A 9 -28.97 22.67 -20.73
N ALA A 10 -29.29 22.17 -21.94
CA ALA A 10 -29.24 20.74 -22.25
C ALA A 10 -27.80 20.21 -22.44
N LEU A 11 -26.86 21.07 -22.87
CA LEU A 11 -25.48 20.68 -23.09
C LEU A 11 -24.69 20.51 -21.78
N ALA A 12 -25.07 21.25 -20.72
CA ALA A 12 -24.39 21.22 -19.43
C ALA A 12 -24.63 19.91 -18.63
N MET A 13 -25.71 19.16 -18.90
CA MET A 13 -25.98 17.88 -18.22
C MET A 13 -25.17 16.69 -18.77
N VAL A 14 -24.59 16.81 -19.96
CA VAL A 14 -23.75 15.74 -20.54
C VAL A 14 -22.31 15.79 -20.01
N TRP A 15 -21.94 16.86 -19.30
CA TRP A 15 -20.60 17.08 -18.75
C TRP A 15 -20.47 16.89 -17.24
N SER A 16 -21.54 16.47 -16.55
CA SER A 16 -21.41 15.86 -15.22
C SER A 16 -20.79 14.47 -15.38
N GLY A 17 -19.50 14.47 -15.67
CA GLY A 17 -18.66 13.30 -15.84
C GLY A 17 -18.78 12.42 -14.62
N CYS A 18 -19.16 11.17 -14.85
CA CYS A 18 -18.85 10.08 -13.95
C CYS A 18 -17.36 10.18 -13.61
N SER A 19 -17.06 10.71 -12.42
CA SER A 19 -15.77 10.50 -11.79
C SER A 19 -15.76 9.02 -11.45
N CYS A 20 -15.35 8.21 -12.42
CA CYS A 20 -14.94 6.84 -12.17
C CYS A 20 -13.73 6.96 -11.26
N LYS A 21 -13.97 6.97 -9.94
CA LYS A 21 -12.92 6.66 -8.97
C LYS A 21 -12.20 5.44 -9.54
N SER A 22 -10.90 5.58 -9.77
CA SER A 22 -10.09 4.49 -10.28
C SER A 22 -10.41 3.24 -9.47
N ALA A 23 -10.91 2.21 -10.15
CA ALA A 23 -11.13 0.91 -9.54
C ALA A 23 -9.80 0.15 -9.39
N THR A 24 -8.68 0.83 -9.64
CA THR A 24 -7.34 0.29 -9.48
C THR A 24 -6.54 1.17 -8.52
N GLU A 25 -5.72 0.52 -7.70
CA GLU A 25 -4.76 1.16 -6.82
C GLU A 25 -3.36 0.70 -7.22
N ARG A 26 -2.39 1.62 -7.20
CA ARG A 26 -1.02 1.34 -7.65
C ARG A 26 -0.03 1.56 -6.53
N ALA A 27 0.90 0.62 -6.36
CA ALA A 27 2.00 0.76 -5.41
C ALA A 27 3.26 0.07 -5.96
N ASP A 28 4.41 0.76 -5.89
CA ASP A 28 5.69 0.22 -6.34
C ASP A 28 6.40 -0.50 -5.17
N LEU A 29 5.87 -1.66 -4.80
CA LEU A 29 6.32 -2.43 -3.62
C LEU A 29 7.31 -3.53 -3.96
N ILE A 30 7.40 -3.93 -5.23
CA ILE A 30 8.27 -5.00 -5.73
C ILE A 30 8.92 -4.62 -7.04
N ALA A 31 10.03 -5.28 -7.37
CA ALA A 31 10.76 -5.07 -8.62
C ALA A 31 9.94 -5.50 -9.85
N ALA A 32 10.06 -4.76 -10.97
CA ALA A 32 9.31 -5.01 -12.19
C ALA A 32 9.59 -6.40 -12.78
N GLU A 33 10.84 -6.88 -12.66
CA GLU A 33 11.29 -8.17 -13.18
C GLU A 33 10.54 -9.34 -12.53
N ALA A 34 10.15 -9.22 -11.25
CA ALA A 34 9.37 -10.25 -10.58
C ALA A 34 7.95 -10.34 -11.15
N ARG A 35 7.38 -9.22 -11.59
CA ARG A 35 6.04 -9.14 -12.19
C ARG A 35 6.06 -9.71 -13.61
N GLU A 36 7.08 -9.36 -14.39
CA GLU A 36 7.32 -9.92 -15.73
C GLU A 36 7.47 -11.44 -15.68
N GLU A 37 8.24 -11.96 -14.72
CA GLU A 37 8.41 -13.40 -14.54
C GLU A 37 7.09 -14.10 -14.22
N TYR A 38 6.25 -13.51 -13.36
CA TYR A 38 4.94 -14.06 -13.05
C TYR A 38 4.02 -14.14 -14.28
N VAL A 39 3.98 -13.08 -15.10
CA VAL A 39 3.17 -13.04 -16.32
C VAL A 39 3.69 -14.01 -17.37
N ARG A 40 5.02 -14.18 -17.47
CA ARG A 40 5.64 -15.16 -18.37
C ARG A 40 5.20 -16.59 -18.08
N ILE A 41 5.02 -16.95 -16.80
CA ILE A 41 4.57 -18.29 -16.39
C ILE A 41 3.03 -18.45 -16.38
N HIS A 42 2.26 -17.36 -16.44
CA HIS A 42 0.79 -17.36 -16.53
C HIS A 42 0.30 -16.46 -17.69
N PRO A 43 0.58 -16.80 -18.97
CA PRO A 43 0.33 -15.90 -20.10
C PRO A 43 -1.15 -15.57 -20.32
N ASP A 44 -2.06 -16.45 -19.92
CA ASP A 44 -3.51 -16.31 -20.12
C ASP A 44 -4.23 -15.65 -18.91
N GLY A 45 -3.48 -15.00 -18.01
CA GLY A 45 -4.02 -14.36 -16.82
C GLY A 45 -4.84 -13.11 -17.14
N THR A 46 -6.09 -13.07 -16.65
CA THR A 46 -7.04 -11.96 -16.85
C THR A 46 -6.49 -10.59 -16.44
N PHE A 47 -5.65 -10.57 -15.40
CA PHE A 47 -5.14 -9.34 -14.79
C PHE A 47 -3.66 -9.07 -15.07
N ASN A 48 -3.07 -9.73 -16.08
CA ASN A 48 -1.64 -9.63 -16.37
C ASN A 48 -1.18 -8.19 -16.61
N ASP A 49 -1.95 -7.39 -17.35
CA ASP A 49 -1.60 -5.98 -17.62
C ASP A 49 -1.51 -5.17 -16.32
N LEU A 50 -2.49 -5.35 -15.42
CA LEU A 50 -2.49 -4.68 -14.11
C LEU A 50 -1.32 -5.13 -13.24
N ILE A 51 -1.00 -6.43 -13.25
CA ILE A 51 0.16 -6.96 -12.52
C ILE A 51 1.45 -6.31 -13.02
N LEU A 52 1.67 -6.21 -14.34
CA LEU A 52 2.87 -5.55 -14.88
C LEU A 52 3.00 -4.10 -14.40
N GLU A 53 1.88 -3.38 -14.35
CA GLU A 53 1.81 -1.98 -13.92
C GLU A 53 1.94 -1.78 -12.40
N GLY A 54 1.88 -2.87 -11.62
CA GLY A 54 1.89 -2.81 -10.15
C GLY A 54 0.56 -2.32 -9.59
N GLU A 55 -0.54 -2.61 -10.29
CA GLU A 55 -1.90 -2.24 -9.92
C GLU A 55 -2.68 -3.43 -9.37
N ILE A 56 -3.58 -3.16 -8.43
CA ILE A 56 -4.56 -4.14 -7.93
C ILE A 56 -5.98 -3.68 -8.22
N THR A 57 -6.90 -4.62 -8.37
CA THR A 57 -8.33 -4.33 -8.52
C THR A 57 -9.21 -5.38 -7.88
N HIS A 58 -10.49 -5.05 -7.70
CA HIS A 58 -11.49 -5.96 -7.18
C HIS A 58 -11.56 -7.24 -8.02
N GLY A 59 -11.63 -8.39 -7.35
CA GLY A 59 -11.72 -9.68 -8.04
C GLY A 59 -10.40 -10.38 -8.30
N MET A 60 -9.25 -9.72 -8.09
CA MET A 60 -7.95 -10.39 -8.10
C MET A 60 -7.85 -11.43 -6.98
N SER A 61 -7.21 -12.54 -7.28
CA SER A 61 -6.84 -13.55 -6.28
C SER A 61 -5.73 -13.05 -5.35
N ALA A 62 -5.57 -13.65 -4.17
CA ALA A 62 -4.47 -13.32 -3.28
C ALA A 62 -3.09 -13.54 -3.96
N ARG A 63 -3.00 -14.55 -4.83
CA ARG A 63 -1.78 -14.83 -5.61
C ARG A 63 -1.47 -13.74 -6.63
N GLU A 64 -2.47 -13.23 -7.32
CA GLU A 64 -2.30 -12.13 -8.28
C GLU A 64 -1.92 -10.83 -7.57
N VAL A 65 -2.52 -10.55 -6.40
CA VAL A 65 -2.10 -9.41 -5.56
C VAL A 65 -0.65 -9.56 -5.10
N MET A 66 -0.23 -10.76 -4.66
CA MET A 66 1.19 -10.99 -4.34
C MET A 66 2.10 -10.80 -5.56
N ALA A 67 1.64 -11.17 -6.75
CA ALA A 67 2.41 -10.95 -7.98
C ALA A 67 2.52 -9.48 -8.35
N ALA A 68 1.53 -8.64 -8.02
CA ALA A 68 1.56 -7.20 -8.28
C ALA A 68 2.32 -6.42 -7.20
N TRP A 69 2.09 -6.73 -5.92
CA TRP A 69 2.50 -5.91 -4.76
C TRP A 69 3.45 -6.64 -3.80
N GLY A 70 3.71 -7.93 -4.00
CA GLY A 70 4.51 -8.74 -3.10
C GLY A 70 3.78 -9.17 -1.83
N LEU A 71 4.55 -9.69 -0.88
CA LEU A 71 4.02 -10.14 0.41
C LEU A 71 3.61 -8.95 1.30
N PRO A 72 2.50 -9.05 2.04
CA PRO A 72 2.08 -8.00 2.96
C PRO A 72 3.05 -7.88 4.13
N ASN A 73 3.11 -6.68 4.73
CA ASN A 73 3.90 -6.49 5.94
C ASN A 73 3.25 -7.17 7.15
N VAL A 74 1.92 -7.20 7.19
CA VAL A 74 1.15 -7.90 8.22
C VAL A 74 0.03 -8.70 7.56
N TYR A 75 -0.12 -9.93 8.02
CA TYR A 75 -1.18 -10.85 7.64
C TYR A 75 -2.02 -11.17 8.88
N ALA A 76 -3.33 -10.92 8.82
CA ALA A 76 -4.25 -11.13 9.92
C ALA A 76 -5.47 -11.94 9.45
N VAL A 77 -5.82 -12.98 10.19
CA VAL A 77 -6.99 -13.82 9.93
C VAL A 77 -7.95 -13.68 11.10
N SER A 78 -9.22 -13.41 10.82
CA SER A 78 -10.23 -13.38 11.86
C SER A 78 -10.61 -14.81 12.28
N ARG A 79 -10.84 -15.04 13.57
CA ARG A 79 -11.41 -16.33 14.04
C ARG A 79 -12.92 -16.43 13.82
N SER A 80 -13.59 -15.28 13.67
CA SER A 80 -15.04 -15.18 13.57
C SER A 80 -15.54 -15.03 12.14
N SER A 81 -14.65 -14.80 11.16
CA SER A 81 -14.97 -14.65 9.75
C SER A 81 -13.87 -15.33 8.93
N PRO A 82 -14.20 -15.99 7.80
CA PRO A 82 -13.19 -16.51 6.88
C PRO A 82 -12.39 -15.40 6.16
N ALA A 83 -12.70 -14.12 6.41
CA ALA A 83 -12.00 -13.01 5.81
C ALA A 83 -10.53 -12.92 6.27
N GLU A 84 -9.65 -12.67 5.30
CA GLU A 84 -8.23 -12.41 5.52
C GLU A 84 -7.94 -10.93 5.31
N HIS A 85 -7.13 -10.34 6.18
CA HIS A 85 -6.73 -8.94 6.12
C HIS A 85 -5.23 -8.81 5.91
N TRP A 86 -4.86 -8.12 4.85
CA TRP A 86 -3.47 -7.92 4.44
C TRP A 86 -3.14 -6.44 4.56
N ILE A 87 -2.06 -6.12 5.27
CA ILE A 87 -1.67 -4.73 5.53
C ILE A 87 -0.31 -4.46 4.90
N TYR A 88 -0.27 -3.43 4.05
CA TYR A 88 0.95 -2.87 3.49
C TYR A 88 1.18 -1.47 4.05
N PHE A 89 2.42 -1.13 4.37
CA PHE A 89 2.78 0.23 4.75
C PHE A 89 3.91 0.79 3.86
N VAL A 90 3.69 1.99 3.35
CA VAL A 90 4.67 2.74 2.55
C VAL A 90 5.04 3.99 3.32
N ARG A 91 6.33 4.13 3.66
CA ARG A 91 6.84 5.30 4.38
C ARG A 91 7.35 6.33 3.40
N ASP A 92 6.80 7.53 3.45
CA ASP A 92 7.37 8.71 2.81
C ASP A 92 8.20 9.47 3.85
N ARG A 93 9.53 9.38 3.70
CA ARG A 93 10.48 10.01 4.62
C ARG A 93 10.46 11.53 4.51
N ASP A 94 10.22 12.06 3.31
CA ASP A 94 10.28 13.49 3.04
C ASP A 94 9.02 14.17 3.58
N ALA A 95 7.86 13.52 3.44
CA ALA A 95 6.60 14.00 3.98
C ALA A 95 6.36 13.65 5.46
N LEU A 96 7.27 12.87 6.10
CA LEU A 96 7.09 12.30 7.44
C LEU A 96 5.70 11.64 7.59
N SER A 97 5.32 10.87 6.57
CA SER A 97 4.00 10.24 6.51
C SER A 97 4.11 8.76 6.14
N MET A 98 3.03 8.03 6.40
CA MET A 98 2.90 6.62 6.10
C MET A 98 1.54 6.37 5.47
N LEU A 99 1.54 5.79 4.28
CA LEU A 99 0.35 5.21 3.68
C LEU A 99 0.20 3.78 4.20
N ILE A 100 -1.00 3.42 4.63
CA ILE A 100 -1.36 2.10 5.13
C ILE A 100 -2.50 1.59 4.25
N TYR A 101 -2.22 0.53 3.50
CA TYR A 101 -3.21 -0.17 2.70
C TYR A 101 -3.73 -1.36 3.48
N THR A 102 -5.04 -1.47 3.66
CA THR A 102 -5.68 -2.62 4.30
C THR A 102 -6.54 -3.32 3.26
N LEU A 103 -6.12 -4.48 2.79
CA LEU A 103 -6.85 -5.30 1.82
C LEU A 103 -7.64 -6.36 2.56
N THR A 104 -8.87 -6.61 2.14
CA THR A 104 -9.74 -7.66 2.67
C THR A 104 -10.05 -8.67 1.57
N PHE A 105 -9.72 -9.93 1.84
CA PHE A 105 -9.99 -11.07 0.97
C PHE A 105 -11.11 -11.92 1.55
N GLU A 106 -12.00 -12.39 0.68
CA GLU A 106 -13.00 -13.41 0.99
C GLU A 106 -12.95 -14.47 -0.10
N ASP A 107 -12.79 -15.74 0.29
CA ASP A 107 -12.64 -16.89 -0.61
C ASP A 107 -11.55 -16.65 -1.67
N ASP A 108 -10.33 -16.32 -1.22
CA ASP A 108 -9.15 -16.00 -2.04
C ASP A 108 -9.33 -14.78 -2.97
N THR A 109 -10.43 -14.03 -2.88
CA THR A 109 -10.74 -12.93 -3.80
C THR A 109 -10.68 -11.58 -3.10
N LEU A 110 -9.96 -10.60 -3.67
CA LEU A 110 -9.89 -9.23 -3.16
C LEU A 110 -11.26 -8.55 -3.27
N ARG A 111 -11.87 -8.24 -2.11
CA ARG A 111 -13.21 -7.65 -2.01
C ARG A 111 -13.21 -6.16 -1.75
N VAL A 112 -12.29 -5.68 -0.93
CA VAL A 112 -12.23 -4.27 -0.51
C VAL A 112 -10.77 -3.94 -0.20
N TRP A 113 -10.36 -2.70 -0.47
CA TRP A 113 -9.18 -2.13 0.16
C TRP A 113 -9.47 -0.73 0.68
N ASP A 114 -8.82 -0.39 1.79
CA ASP A 114 -8.84 0.92 2.40
C ASP A 114 -7.43 1.50 2.41
N VAL A 115 -7.33 2.82 2.21
CA VAL A 115 -6.07 3.55 2.23
C VAL A 115 -6.11 4.61 3.32
N ASP A 116 -5.20 4.48 4.28
CA ASP A 116 -5.06 5.36 5.42
C ASP A 116 -3.74 6.13 5.33
N ASN A 117 -3.77 7.45 5.43
CA ASN A 117 -2.56 8.27 5.53
C ASN A 117 -2.33 8.73 6.98
N LYS A 118 -1.27 8.24 7.61
CA LYS A 118 -0.83 8.67 8.95
C LYS A 118 0.35 9.61 8.82
N ARG A 119 0.18 10.85 9.28
CA ARG A 119 1.28 11.83 9.40
C ARG A 119 1.86 11.79 10.80
N PHE A 120 3.18 11.72 10.88
CA PHE A 120 3.87 11.87 12.16
C PHE A 120 4.03 13.37 12.41
N THR A 121 3.15 13.96 13.22
CA THR A 121 3.50 15.24 13.83
C THR A 121 4.70 14.99 14.70
N THR A 122 5.81 15.67 14.44
CA THR A 122 6.91 15.80 15.38
C THR A 122 6.36 16.55 16.59
N GLN A 123 5.59 15.87 17.44
CA GLN A 123 5.35 16.36 18.78
C GLN A 123 6.74 16.33 19.39
N GLY A 124 7.34 17.52 19.49
CA GLY A 124 8.62 17.74 20.15
C GLY A 124 8.46 17.33 21.60
N ILE A 125 8.50 16.02 21.86
CA ILE A 125 8.93 15.51 23.14
C ILE A 125 10.39 15.88 23.15
N ALA A 126 10.68 17.05 23.70
CA ALA A 126 11.97 17.38 24.25
C ALA A 126 12.22 16.38 25.39
N ALA A 127 12.45 15.11 25.03
CA ALA A 127 13.13 14.18 25.88
C ALA A 127 14.53 14.77 25.97
N LYS A 128 14.75 15.56 27.03
CA LYS A 128 16.09 15.90 27.49
C LYS A 128 16.78 14.55 27.62
N TYR A 129 17.60 14.22 26.63
CA TYR A 129 18.50 13.10 26.69
C TYR A 129 19.53 13.51 27.73
N GLU A 130 19.27 13.21 29.00
CA GLU A 130 20.33 13.25 30.00
C GLU A 130 21.26 12.09 29.62
N PRO A 131 22.49 12.38 29.13
CA PRO A 131 23.42 11.33 28.82
C PRO A 131 23.68 10.57 30.12
N ARG A 132 23.19 9.34 30.17
CA ARG A 132 23.52 8.42 31.26
C ARG A 132 25.01 8.18 31.13
N GLU A 133 25.80 8.75 32.04
CA GLU A 133 27.23 8.48 32.13
C GLU A 133 27.39 6.97 32.29
N THR A 134 27.77 6.30 31.20
CA THR A 134 28.16 4.90 31.27
C THR A 134 29.41 4.85 32.12
N PRO A 135 29.41 4.18 33.29
CA PRO A 135 30.64 4.03 34.04
C PRO A 135 31.65 3.32 33.14
N LEU A 136 32.82 3.94 32.98
CA LEU A 136 33.96 3.35 32.29
C LEU A 136 34.27 2.01 32.98
N VAL A 137 33.86 0.92 32.36
CA VAL A 137 34.30 -0.41 32.76
C VAL A 137 35.76 -0.51 32.34
N GLU A 138 36.64 -0.28 33.32
CA GLU A 138 38.07 -0.48 33.22
C GLU A 138 38.32 -1.93 32.79
N SER A 139 38.65 -2.12 31.51
CA SER A 139 38.93 -3.42 30.93
C SER A 139 40.23 -3.96 31.54
N ALA A 140 40.10 -4.81 32.55
CA ALA A 140 41.21 -5.59 33.07
C ALA A 140 41.78 -6.46 31.94
N ASN A 141 43.02 -6.19 31.57
CA ASN A 141 43.80 -6.87 30.55
C ASN A 141 44.28 -8.24 31.07
N PRO A 142 43.76 -9.39 30.59
CA PRO A 142 44.28 -10.69 31.00
C PRO A 142 45.50 -11.03 30.16
N ALA A 143 46.61 -10.39 30.47
CA ALA A 143 47.91 -10.91 30.07
C ALA A 143 48.24 -12.14 30.93
N ARG A 144 48.68 -13.20 30.25
CA ARG A 144 49.76 -14.12 30.68
C ARG A 144 49.35 -15.41 31.41
N LYS A 145 49.46 -16.52 30.67
CA LYS A 145 50.08 -17.83 31.04
C LYS A 145 50.03 -18.69 29.75
N ARG A 146 51.10 -18.75 28.96
CA ARG A 146 52.18 -19.75 29.00
C ARG A 146 51.68 -21.17 29.20
#